data_AF-A0AAV5G0D4-F1
#
_entry.id   AF-A0AAV5G0D4-F1
#
_cell.length_a   1.000
_cell.length_b   1.000
_cell.length_c   1.000
_cell.angle_alpha   90.00
_cell.angle_beta   90.00
_cell.angle_gamma   90.00
#
_symmetry.space_group_name_H-M   'P 1'
#
loop_
_entity.id
_entity.type
_entity.pdbx_description
1 polymer ?
#
loop_
_entity_poly.entity_id
_entity_poly.type
_entity_poly.pdbx_seq_one_letter_code
_entity_poly.pdbx_strand_id
1 'polypeptide(L)'
;MTPHLPVSSRPAHFDPPLPHHHHGRRAARRWRRRALCPPRRAVRCCAASAATAASAPAPAPPAAAATATMRVFVVSDLHTDYAENMEWVRQFPAEVGARRGEDGVVDALVVAGDVAETRDNFARTMEVLREQFGAVFYVPGNHDLWLRREAAAMQELCPEKRMLYYPYLPKVIGSDFLERRLRAIHSNRKDGAACHVFGHTHFCWDSVVDEIRYVQAPLAYPRERKRRLNGGEGWLPFCVYRDGFNPEIYPALWSDYYNKNKREPENTQLAPWVARHFAKYHQFL
;
A
#
# COMPACT_ATOMS: atom_id res chain seq x y z
N MET A 1 -10.78 -63.79 -46.07
CA MET A 1 -10.48 -64.78 -45.02
C MET A 1 -9.29 -64.29 -44.24
N THR A 2 -9.56 -63.72 -43.07
CA THR A 2 -8.58 -63.18 -42.12
C THR A 2 -9.10 -63.55 -40.73
N PRO A 3 -8.30 -64.18 -39.86
CA PRO A 3 -8.84 -64.80 -38.65
C PRO A 3 -8.97 -63.79 -37.51
N HIS A 4 -10.03 -63.96 -36.72
CA HIS A 4 -10.31 -63.26 -35.48
C HIS A 4 -9.32 -63.68 -34.37
N LEU A 5 -8.89 -62.71 -33.55
CA LEU A 5 -8.28 -62.93 -32.23
C LEU A 5 -9.11 -62.23 -31.15
N PRO A 6 -9.17 -62.76 -29.92
CA PRO A 6 -10.18 -62.41 -28.93
C PRO A 6 -9.82 -61.18 -28.08
N VAL A 7 -10.89 -60.51 -27.61
CA VAL A 7 -10.86 -59.36 -26.70
C VAL A 7 -10.60 -59.85 -25.26
N SER A 8 -9.57 -59.32 -24.61
CA SER A 8 -9.27 -59.53 -23.18
C SER A 8 -9.51 -58.25 -22.37
N SER A 9 -10.02 -58.45 -21.17
CA SER A 9 -10.61 -57.50 -20.23
C SER A 9 -9.61 -56.77 -19.29
N ARG A 10 -9.95 -55.50 -19.00
CA ARG A 10 -9.62 -54.64 -17.83
C ARG A 10 -8.19 -54.07 -17.66
N PRO A 11 -8.05 -52.78 -17.28
CA PRO A 11 -6.77 -52.17 -16.92
C PRO A 11 -6.39 -52.46 -15.45
N ALA A 12 -5.09 -52.66 -15.22
CA ALA A 12 -4.51 -52.84 -13.89
C ALA A 12 -4.44 -51.50 -13.13
N HIS A 13 -5.02 -51.46 -11.93
CA HIS A 13 -4.80 -50.40 -10.96
C HIS A 13 -3.41 -50.55 -10.33
N PHE A 14 -2.67 -49.43 -10.25
CA PHE A 14 -1.36 -49.34 -9.64
C PHE A 14 -1.52 -48.64 -8.29
N ASP A 15 -1.52 -49.41 -7.19
CA ASP A 15 -1.55 -48.87 -5.82
C ASP A 15 -0.10 -48.76 -5.27
N PRO A 16 0.38 -47.56 -4.90
CA PRO A 16 1.66 -47.41 -4.20
C PRO A 16 1.54 -47.75 -2.71
N PRO A 17 2.61 -48.27 -2.07
CA PRO A 17 2.57 -48.74 -0.69
C PRO A 17 2.51 -47.59 0.32
N LEU A 18 1.63 -47.73 1.32
CA LEU A 18 1.53 -46.86 2.49
C LEU A 18 2.72 -47.09 3.45
N PRO A 19 3.38 -46.04 3.98
CA PRO A 19 4.42 -46.21 4.99
C PRO A 19 3.82 -46.44 6.38
N HIS A 20 4.43 -47.40 7.10
CA HIS A 20 4.10 -47.77 8.46
C HIS A 20 4.32 -46.62 9.47
N HIS A 21 3.26 -46.22 10.17
CA HIS A 21 3.35 -45.26 11.27
C HIS A 21 3.69 -45.97 12.59
N HIS A 22 4.88 -45.72 13.12
CA HIS A 22 5.22 -46.00 14.52
C HIS A 22 4.51 -44.99 15.43
N HIS A 23 3.57 -45.47 16.25
CA HIS A 23 2.95 -44.69 17.33
C HIS A 23 3.92 -44.51 18.51
N GLY A 24 4.73 -43.45 18.47
CA GLY A 24 5.42 -42.91 19.65
C GLY A 24 4.43 -42.13 20.53
N ARG A 25 4.27 -42.56 21.80
CA ARG A 25 3.42 -41.91 22.80
C ARG A 25 3.84 -40.45 23.01
N ARG A 26 2.99 -39.49 22.65
CA ARG A 26 3.16 -38.05 22.95
C ARG A 26 2.65 -37.75 24.37
N ALA A 27 3.52 -37.20 25.22
CA ALA A 27 3.11 -36.56 26.46
C ALA A 27 2.34 -35.26 26.15
N ALA A 28 1.07 -35.19 26.54
CA ALA A 28 0.25 -34.00 26.41
C ALA A 28 0.75 -32.90 27.36
N ARG A 29 1.46 -31.89 26.83
CA ARG A 29 1.74 -30.65 27.57
C ARG A 29 0.49 -29.76 27.54
N ARG A 30 -0.16 -29.64 28.69
CA ARG A 30 -1.36 -28.84 28.93
C ARG A 30 -0.99 -27.35 28.90
N TRP A 31 -1.29 -26.66 27.80
CA TRP A 31 -1.17 -25.20 27.72
C TRP A 31 -2.25 -24.55 28.59
N ARG A 32 -1.85 -24.01 29.74
CA ARG A 32 -2.73 -23.16 30.55
C ARG A 32 -2.88 -21.81 29.82
N ARG A 33 -4.10 -21.51 29.33
CA ARG A 33 -4.47 -20.16 28.89
C ARG A 33 -4.33 -19.21 30.08
N ARG A 34 -3.28 -18.39 30.12
CA ARG A 34 -3.26 -17.18 30.96
C ARG A 34 -4.04 -16.10 30.21
N ALA A 35 -5.19 -15.73 30.75
CA ALA A 35 -5.93 -14.55 30.32
C ALA A 35 -5.09 -13.32 30.65
N LEU A 36 -4.57 -12.64 29.63
CA LEU A 36 -3.96 -11.31 29.76
C LEU A 36 -5.04 -10.27 29.47
N CYS A 37 -5.85 -9.98 30.48
CA CYS A 37 -6.69 -8.78 30.50
C CYS A 37 -6.32 -8.02 31.78
N PRO A 38 -5.73 -6.81 31.70
CA PRO A 38 -5.46 -6.04 32.90
C PRO A 38 -6.78 -5.56 33.53
N PRO A 39 -6.88 -5.47 34.87
CA PRO A 39 -8.08 -4.99 35.53
C PRO A 39 -8.25 -3.49 35.29
N ARG A 40 -9.48 -3.08 34.94
CA ARG A 40 -9.89 -1.67 34.89
C ARG A 40 -9.81 -1.09 36.30
N ARG A 41 -8.89 -0.17 36.55
CA ARG A 41 -8.90 0.64 37.78
C ARG A 41 -10.08 1.61 37.72
N ALA A 42 -11.03 1.46 38.63
CA ALA A 42 -12.05 2.45 38.90
C ALA A 42 -11.38 3.70 39.51
N VAL A 43 -11.49 4.83 38.82
CA VAL A 43 -11.11 6.14 39.38
C VAL A 43 -12.24 6.58 40.31
N ARG A 44 -11.93 6.69 41.61
CA ARG A 44 -12.82 7.29 42.60
C ARG A 44 -13.00 8.78 42.28
N CYS A 45 -14.24 9.21 42.07
CA CYS A 45 -14.62 10.62 42.14
C CYS A 45 -14.52 11.08 43.60
N CYS A 46 -13.53 11.90 43.91
CA CYS A 46 -13.58 12.72 45.12
C CYS A 46 -14.39 13.97 44.80
N ALA A 47 -15.53 14.13 45.48
CA ALA A 47 -16.25 15.39 45.53
C ALA A 47 -15.37 16.42 46.26
N ALA A 48 -15.02 17.51 45.56
CA ALA A 48 -14.37 18.67 46.14
C ALA A 48 -15.32 19.88 45.99
N SER A 49 -15.51 20.55 47.13
CA SER A 49 -16.39 21.69 47.36
C SER A 49 -16.13 22.86 46.41
N ALA A 50 -17.21 23.54 45.99
CA ALA A 50 -17.17 24.75 45.20
C ALA A 50 -16.63 25.92 46.03
N ALA A 51 -15.44 26.41 45.69
CA ALA A 51 -14.96 27.72 46.09
C ALA A 51 -14.90 28.62 44.85
N THR A 52 -15.67 29.71 44.90
CA THR A 52 -15.73 30.75 43.87
C THR A 52 -14.41 31.52 43.80
N ALA A 53 -13.62 31.27 42.75
CA ALA A 53 -12.48 32.11 42.39
C ALA A 53 -12.91 33.12 41.31
N ALA A 54 -12.78 34.40 41.61
CA ALA A 54 -13.02 35.49 40.66
C ALA A 54 -12.03 35.37 39.47
N SER A 55 -12.55 35.46 38.25
CA SER A 55 -11.76 35.38 37.02
C SER A 55 -10.95 36.66 36.81
N ALA A 56 -9.64 36.52 36.67
CA ALA A 56 -8.80 37.54 36.04
C ALA A 56 -9.11 37.59 34.53
N PRO A 57 -8.97 38.76 33.87
CA PRO A 57 -9.14 38.84 32.41
C PRO A 57 -8.07 38.03 31.70
N ALA A 58 -8.49 37.25 30.70
CA ALA A 58 -7.60 36.44 29.89
C ALA A 58 -6.56 37.33 29.17
N PRO A 59 -5.29 36.91 29.06
CA PRO A 59 -4.30 37.63 28.27
C PRO A 59 -4.76 37.66 26.80
N ALA A 60 -4.55 38.81 26.15
CA ALA A 60 -4.86 39.00 24.73
C ALA A 60 -4.23 37.86 23.89
N PRO A 61 -4.91 37.38 22.83
CA PRO A 61 -4.36 36.34 21.98
C PRO A 61 -3.01 36.84 21.41
N PRO A 62 -1.97 36.00 21.39
CA PRO A 62 -0.71 36.37 20.77
C PRO A 62 -0.98 36.74 19.31
N ALA A 63 -0.31 37.80 18.84
CA ALA A 63 -0.31 38.20 17.43
C ALA A 63 -0.16 36.95 16.56
N ALA A 64 -1.05 36.81 15.56
CA ALA A 64 -1.15 35.63 14.70
C ALA A 64 0.26 35.14 14.32
N ALA A 65 0.66 34.00 14.86
CA ALA A 65 1.87 33.33 14.43
C ALA A 65 1.79 33.18 12.91
N ALA A 66 2.83 33.61 12.19
CA ALA A 66 2.93 33.37 10.76
C ALA A 66 2.58 31.90 10.52
N THR A 67 1.44 31.65 9.87
CA THR A 67 0.90 30.31 9.70
C THR A 67 1.90 29.53 8.88
N ALA A 68 2.53 28.53 9.50
CA ALA A 68 3.42 27.61 8.81
C ALA A 68 2.69 27.00 7.61
N THR A 69 3.22 27.20 6.42
CA THR A 69 2.69 26.62 5.18
C THR A 69 2.88 25.11 5.22
N MET A 70 1.83 24.33 5.00
CA MET A 70 1.88 22.87 5.06
C MET A 70 1.73 22.25 3.69
N ARG A 71 2.62 21.31 3.34
CA ARG A 71 2.52 20.51 2.12
C ARG A 71 2.36 19.04 2.45
N VAL A 72 1.48 18.34 1.73
CA VAL A 72 1.33 16.87 1.86
C VAL A 72 1.69 16.22 0.54
N PHE A 73 2.70 15.37 0.59
CA PHE A 73 3.18 14.57 -0.51
C PHE A 73 2.71 13.12 -0.36
N VAL A 74 2.55 12.43 -1.49
CA VAL A 74 2.15 11.01 -1.53
C VAL A 74 3.11 10.20 -2.39
N VAL A 75 3.42 9.00 -1.95
CA VAL A 75 4.21 8.00 -2.70
C VAL A 75 3.79 6.59 -2.28
N SER A 76 4.01 5.61 -3.14
CA SER A 76 3.84 4.18 -2.83
C SER A 76 4.93 3.35 -3.48
N ASP A 77 4.99 2.05 -3.17
CA ASP A 77 5.82 1.07 -3.87
C ASP A 77 7.30 1.50 -3.94
N LEU A 78 7.88 1.91 -2.81
CA LEU A 78 9.27 2.37 -2.72
C LEU A 78 10.25 1.24 -3.01
N HIS A 79 10.00 0.02 -2.53
CA HIS A 79 10.85 -1.16 -2.73
C HIS A 79 12.35 -0.86 -2.51
N THR A 80 12.70 -0.35 -1.34
CA THR A 80 14.07 0.14 -1.07
C THR A 80 15.10 -0.96 -0.87
N ASP A 81 14.72 -2.23 -0.97
CA ASP A 81 15.67 -3.34 -1.14
C ASP A 81 16.44 -3.24 -2.46
N TYR A 82 15.92 -2.49 -3.45
CA TYR A 82 16.70 -2.03 -4.59
C TYR A 82 17.53 -0.82 -4.19
N ALA A 83 18.86 -0.93 -4.34
CA ALA A 83 19.79 0.14 -3.98
C ALA A 83 19.46 1.47 -4.69
N GLU A 84 19.02 1.41 -5.95
CA GLU A 84 18.61 2.58 -6.74
C GLU A 84 17.37 3.27 -6.19
N ASN A 85 16.50 2.55 -5.49
CA ASN A 85 15.32 3.12 -4.86
C ASN A 85 15.64 3.68 -3.47
N MET A 86 16.50 3.01 -2.70
CA MET A 86 17.04 3.57 -1.46
C MET A 86 17.79 4.88 -1.73
N GLU A 87 18.56 4.96 -2.82
CA GLU A 87 19.27 6.18 -3.18
C GLU A 87 18.30 7.30 -3.56
N TRP A 88 17.23 6.98 -4.29
CA TRP A 88 16.16 7.95 -4.58
C TRP A 88 15.52 8.51 -3.31
N VAL A 89 15.28 7.67 -2.28
CA VAL A 89 14.75 8.12 -0.98
C VAL A 89 15.74 9.04 -0.26
N ARG A 90 17.04 8.81 -0.38
CA ARG A 90 18.07 9.66 0.27
C ARG A 90 18.26 11.00 -0.41
N GLN A 91 17.94 11.11 -1.70
CA GLN A 91 18.29 12.25 -2.54
C GLN A 91 17.06 13.01 -3.04
N PHE A 92 16.14 13.39 -2.16
CA PHE A 92 15.11 14.35 -2.55
C PHE A 92 15.73 15.72 -2.86
N PRO A 93 15.29 16.37 -3.96
CA PRO A 93 15.73 17.72 -4.27
C PRO A 93 15.06 18.73 -3.32
N ALA A 94 15.56 19.97 -3.27
CA ALA A 94 15.16 20.96 -2.25
C ALA A 94 13.65 21.30 -2.26
N GLU A 95 12.97 21.10 -3.39
CA GLU A 95 11.54 21.30 -3.54
C GLU A 95 10.67 20.29 -2.75
N VAL A 96 11.25 19.14 -2.34
CA VAL A 96 10.58 18.04 -1.62
C VAL A 96 11.39 17.64 -0.39
N GLY A 97 10.76 17.57 0.78
CA GLY A 97 11.45 17.16 2.01
C GLY A 97 11.94 18.35 2.83
N ALA A 98 11.05 19.30 3.08
CA ALA A 98 11.26 20.39 4.03
C ALA A 98 10.74 19.98 5.42
N ARG A 99 11.56 19.28 6.22
CA ARG A 99 11.22 18.95 7.61
C ARG A 99 10.96 20.20 8.46
N ARG A 100 11.75 21.25 8.19
CA ARG A 100 11.63 22.59 8.80
C ARG A 100 12.23 23.59 7.81
N GLY A 101 11.47 23.93 6.76
CA GLY A 101 11.94 24.84 5.72
C GLY A 101 12.25 26.23 6.26
N GLU A 102 13.16 26.94 5.60
CA GLU A 102 13.63 28.28 5.99
C GLU A 102 12.48 29.29 6.04
N ASP A 103 11.45 29.10 5.21
CA ASP A 103 10.26 29.96 5.11
C ASP A 103 9.10 29.54 6.03
N GLY A 104 9.35 28.63 6.99
CA GLY A 104 8.29 28.08 7.84
C GLY A 104 7.41 27.03 7.16
N VAL A 105 7.83 26.53 5.99
CA VAL A 105 7.18 25.42 5.29
C VAL A 105 7.47 24.09 5.98
N VAL A 106 6.46 23.24 6.13
CA VAL A 106 6.57 21.88 6.65
C VAL A 106 5.99 20.88 5.66
N ASP A 107 6.76 19.85 5.34
CA ASP A 107 6.33 18.76 4.48
C ASP A 107 5.91 17.54 5.29
N ALA A 108 4.73 16.99 4.98
CA ALA A 108 4.35 15.64 5.35
C ALA A 108 4.41 14.71 4.14
N LEU A 109 4.69 13.43 4.39
CA LEU A 109 4.65 12.36 3.40
C LEU A 109 3.65 11.29 3.81
N VAL A 110 2.82 10.85 2.87
CA VAL A 110 2.00 9.63 2.99
C VAL A 110 2.63 8.55 2.12
N VAL A 111 2.97 7.43 2.74
CA VAL A 111 3.55 6.25 2.09
C VAL A 111 2.50 5.14 2.04
N ALA A 112 1.91 4.94 0.87
CA ALA A 112 0.82 3.98 0.64
C ALA A 112 1.34 2.57 0.29
N GLY A 113 2.17 2.03 1.19
CA GLY A 113 2.61 0.62 1.18
C GLY A 113 3.80 0.30 0.29
N ASP A 114 4.30 -0.92 0.47
CA ASP A 114 5.42 -1.54 -0.25
C ASP A 114 6.72 -0.71 -0.14
N VAL A 115 7.11 -0.45 1.12
CA VAL A 115 8.34 0.27 1.47
C VAL A 115 9.56 -0.61 1.25
N ALA A 116 9.58 -1.78 1.90
CA ALA A 116 10.69 -2.75 1.82
C ALA A 116 10.23 -4.15 2.23
N GLU A 117 10.90 -5.19 1.73
CA GLU A 117 10.69 -6.58 2.09
C GLU A 117 11.37 -6.96 3.41
N THR A 118 12.52 -6.36 3.71
CA THR A 118 13.28 -6.68 4.93
C THR A 118 12.99 -5.67 6.03
N ARG A 119 12.96 -6.14 7.29
CA ARG A 119 12.72 -5.27 8.46
C ARG A 119 13.78 -4.18 8.58
N ASP A 120 15.04 -4.53 8.28
CA ASP A 120 16.16 -3.61 8.46
C ASP A 120 16.14 -2.53 7.36
N ASN A 121 15.84 -2.85 6.10
CA ASN A 121 15.64 -1.83 5.06
C ASN A 121 14.39 -0.99 5.33
N PHE A 122 13.31 -1.60 5.83
CA PHE A 122 12.12 -0.86 6.24
C PHE A 122 12.47 0.19 7.30
N ALA A 123 13.13 -0.22 8.39
CA ALA A 123 13.54 0.67 9.47
C ALA A 123 14.45 1.80 8.97
N ARG A 124 15.44 1.46 8.13
CA ARG A 124 16.35 2.43 7.53
C ARG A 124 15.62 3.42 6.61
N THR A 125 14.66 2.95 5.82
CA THR A 125 13.88 3.81 4.92
C THR A 125 13.04 4.79 5.73
N MET A 126 12.35 4.33 6.76
CA MET A 126 11.54 5.17 7.62
C MET A 126 12.39 6.19 8.39
N GLU A 127 13.61 5.82 8.81
CA GLU A 127 14.59 6.74 9.41
C GLU A 127 14.90 7.90 8.47
N VAL A 128 15.33 7.61 7.23
CA VAL A 128 15.66 8.63 6.22
C VAL A 128 14.46 9.54 5.92
N LEU A 129 13.27 8.96 5.71
CA LEU A 129 12.05 9.74 5.46
C LEU A 129 11.69 10.65 6.64
N ARG A 130 11.91 10.20 7.89
CA ARG A 130 11.66 11.01 9.09
C ARG A 130 12.71 12.10 9.30
N GLU A 131 13.88 11.98 8.67
CA GLU A 131 14.89 13.04 8.66
C GLU A 131 14.51 14.17 7.69
N GLN A 132 13.88 13.84 6.57
CA GLN A 132 13.54 14.78 5.50
C GLN A 132 12.13 15.39 5.64
N PHE A 133 11.16 14.69 6.23
CA PHE A 133 9.78 15.17 6.37
C PHE A 133 9.41 15.47 7.83
N GLY A 134 8.59 16.50 8.04
CA GLY A 134 8.06 16.87 9.35
C GLY A 134 7.12 15.81 9.94
N ALA A 135 6.39 15.12 9.06
CA ALA A 135 5.58 13.95 9.41
C ALA A 135 5.62 12.90 8.29
N VAL A 136 5.59 11.63 8.67
CA VAL A 136 5.47 10.50 7.74
C VAL A 136 4.33 9.62 8.22
N PHE A 137 3.32 9.44 7.36
CA PHE A 137 2.18 8.56 7.55
C PHE A 137 2.37 7.34 6.67
N TYR A 138 2.06 6.15 7.18
CA TYR A 138 2.32 4.91 6.46
C TYR A 138 1.19 3.90 6.69
N VAL A 139 0.87 3.16 5.63
CA VAL A 139 -0.02 2.00 5.65
C VAL A 139 0.76 0.83 5.06
N PRO A 140 0.74 -0.37 5.67
CA PRO A 140 1.49 -1.52 5.16
C PRO A 140 0.95 -2.03 3.83
N GLY A 141 1.87 -2.26 2.90
CA GLY A 141 1.67 -3.04 1.69
C GLY A 141 1.94 -4.53 1.92
N ASN A 142 1.91 -5.32 0.85
CA ASN A 142 2.16 -6.75 0.96
C ASN A 142 3.65 -7.07 1.15
N HIS A 143 4.56 -6.32 0.52
CA HIS A 143 6.00 -6.53 0.67
C HIS A 143 6.46 -6.26 2.10
N ASP A 144 5.87 -5.25 2.75
CA ASP A 144 6.19 -4.89 4.15
C ASP A 144 5.83 -6.00 5.15
N LEU A 145 4.94 -6.90 4.77
CA LEU A 145 4.46 -8.02 5.59
C LEU A 145 5.08 -9.36 5.20
N TRP A 146 5.90 -9.40 4.15
CA TRP A 146 6.58 -10.63 3.75
C TRP A 146 7.64 -11.00 4.78
N LEU A 147 7.46 -12.13 5.45
CA LEU A 147 8.49 -12.76 6.25
C LEU A 147 9.43 -13.56 5.32
N ARG A 148 10.28 -12.88 4.55
CA ARG A 148 11.30 -13.57 3.75
C ARG A 148 12.59 -13.74 4.57
N ARG A 149 13.06 -15.00 4.62
CA ARG A 149 14.40 -15.49 5.02
C ARG A 149 14.90 -15.24 6.44
N GLU A 150 14.52 -14.19 7.14
CA GLU A 150 15.07 -13.89 8.49
C GLU A 150 14.21 -14.46 9.63
N ALA A 151 12.93 -14.72 9.36
CA ALA A 151 12.06 -15.54 10.19
C ALA A 151 11.24 -16.44 9.27
N ALA A 152 11.37 -17.77 9.42
CA ALA A 152 10.46 -18.67 8.74
C ALA A 152 9.04 -18.39 9.26
N ALA A 153 8.11 -18.06 8.36
CA ALA A 153 6.69 -18.08 8.71
C ALA A 153 6.39 -19.46 9.32
N MET A 154 5.63 -19.49 10.42
CA MET A 154 5.33 -20.76 11.10
C MET A 154 4.55 -21.65 10.14
N GLN A 155 5.22 -22.63 9.53
CA GLN A 155 4.65 -23.51 8.51
C GLN A 155 3.39 -24.23 9.04
N GLU A 156 3.32 -24.48 10.34
CA GLU A 156 2.14 -25.07 11.00
C GLU A 156 0.89 -24.17 10.98
N LEU A 157 1.03 -22.85 10.77
CA LEU A 157 -0.07 -21.88 10.72
C LEU A 157 -0.42 -21.40 9.31
N CYS A 158 0.42 -21.67 8.32
CA CYS A 158 0.21 -21.24 6.95
C CYS A 158 -0.21 -22.44 6.09
N PRO A 159 -1.45 -22.48 5.58
CA PRO A 159 -1.86 -23.50 4.61
C PRO A 159 -0.95 -23.46 3.37
N GLU A 160 -0.77 -24.60 2.72
CA GLU A 160 -0.08 -24.64 1.44
C GLU A 160 -0.73 -23.65 0.46
N LYS A 161 0.07 -22.91 -0.33
CA LYS A 161 -0.43 -21.87 -1.24
C LYS A 161 -1.53 -22.38 -2.19
N ARG A 162 -1.47 -23.65 -2.59
CA ARG A 162 -2.48 -24.34 -3.43
C ARG A 162 -3.84 -24.56 -2.74
N MET A 163 -3.90 -24.43 -1.42
CA MET A 163 -5.11 -24.59 -0.59
C MET A 163 -5.73 -23.26 -0.16
N LEU A 164 -5.08 -22.14 -0.48
CA LEU A 164 -5.65 -20.82 -0.19
C LEU A 164 -6.82 -20.57 -1.15
N TYR A 165 -8.01 -20.27 -0.61
CA TYR A 165 -9.21 -19.95 -1.37
C TYR A 165 -9.04 -18.74 -2.31
N TYR A 166 -8.07 -17.87 -2.03
CA TYR A 166 -7.75 -16.69 -2.84
C TYR A 166 -6.27 -16.71 -3.22
N PRO A 167 -5.85 -17.52 -4.22
CA PRO A 167 -4.47 -17.48 -4.73
C PRO A 167 -4.14 -16.13 -5.38
N TYR A 168 -5.17 -15.33 -5.68
CA TYR A 168 -5.11 -13.97 -6.23
C TYR A 168 -5.13 -12.86 -5.17
N LEU A 169 -4.76 -13.16 -3.91
CA LEU A 169 -4.49 -12.14 -2.88
C LEU A 169 -3.63 -10.94 -3.38
N PRO A 170 -2.77 -11.08 -4.42
CA PRO A 170 -2.11 -9.95 -5.11
C PRO A 170 -2.94 -9.17 -6.15
N LYS A 171 -4.28 -9.24 -6.16
CA LYS A 171 -5.15 -8.48 -7.08
C LYS A 171 -6.08 -7.54 -6.32
N VAL A 172 -5.54 -6.77 -5.37
CA VAL A 172 -6.34 -5.85 -4.54
C VAL A 172 -5.98 -4.42 -4.89
N ILE A 173 -6.77 -3.81 -5.76
CA ILE A 173 -6.66 -2.39 -6.15
C ILE A 173 -7.89 -1.58 -5.70
N GLY A 174 -8.86 -2.27 -5.10
CA GLY A 174 -10.19 -1.75 -4.75
C GLY A 174 -11.20 -2.90 -4.59
N SER A 175 -12.35 -2.60 -3.99
CA SER A 175 -13.49 -3.52 -3.89
C SER A 175 -14.76 -2.71 -3.61
N ASP A 176 -15.95 -3.27 -3.89
CA ASP A 176 -17.22 -2.60 -3.59
C ASP A 176 -17.38 -2.27 -2.10
N PHE A 177 -16.76 -3.08 -1.22
CA PHE A 177 -16.73 -2.80 0.22
C PHE A 177 -15.88 -1.57 0.55
N LEU A 178 -14.71 -1.44 -0.08
CA LEU A 178 -13.87 -0.24 0.07
C LEU A 178 -14.56 0.98 -0.53
N GLU A 179 -15.16 0.83 -1.71
CA GLU A 179 -15.88 1.90 -2.39
C GLU A 179 -17.00 2.47 -1.51
N ARG A 180 -17.87 1.62 -0.95
CA ARG A 180 -18.92 2.06 0.00
C ARG A 180 -18.35 2.81 1.19
N ARG A 181 -17.18 2.38 1.71
CA ARG A 181 -16.52 3.06 2.83
C ARG A 181 -15.95 4.41 2.42
N LEU A 182 -15.32 4.52 1.25
CA LEU A 182 -14.81 5.78 0.72
C LEU A 182 -15.93 6.79 0.57
N ARG A 183 -17.06 6.37 -0.03
CA ARG A 183 -18.27 7.20 -0.16
C ARG A 183 -18.79 7.65 1.21
N ALA A 184 -18.89 6.75 2.17
CA ALA A 184 -19.35 7.11 3.53
C ALA A 184 -18.40 8.06 4.27
N ILE A 185 -17.08 7.94 4.07
CA ILE A 185 -16.09 8.86 4.67
C ILE A 185 -16.19 10.24 4.02
N HIS A 186 -16.43 10.31 2.71
CA HIS A 186 -16.40 11.56 1.95
C HIS A 186 -17.76 12.25 1.83
N SER A 187 -18.89 11.57 2.08
CA SER A 187 -20.24 12.14 2.00
C SER A 187 -20.51 13.31 2.94
N ASN A 188 -19.66 13.50 3.96
CA ASN A 188 -19.81 14.55 4.96
C ASN A 188 -18.86 15.75 4.75
N ARG A 189 -18.15 15.84 3.61
CA ARG A 189 -17.24 16.96 3.34
C ARG A 189 -17.98 18.17 2.76
N LYS A 190 -17.69 19.35 3.29
CA LYS A 190 -18.27 20.63 2.84
C LYS A 190 -17.43 21.34 1.76
N ASP A 191 -16.16 20.98 1.64
CA ASP A 191 -15.15 21.64 0.80
C ASP A 191 -14.87 20.89 -0.52
N GLY A 192 -15.55 19.77 -0.77
CA GLY A 192 -15.35 18.95 -1.98
C GLY A 192 -13.97 18.27 -2.08
N ALA A 193 -13.14 18.37 -1.04
CA ALA A 193 -11.77 17.87 -1.08
C ALA A 193 -11.70 16.38 -0.71
N ALA A 194 -12.04 15.47 -1.63
CA ALA A 194 -11.96 14.02 -1.41
C ALA A 194 -10.78 13.38 -2.17
N CYS A 195 -9.95 12.61 -1.47
CA CYS A 195 -8.78 11.96 -2.05
C CYS A 195 -8.57 10.57 -1.45
N HIS A 196 -8.37 9.57 -2.33
CA HIS A 196 -7.99 8.21 -2.01
C HIS A 196 -6.60 7.91 -2.57
N VAL A 197 -5.63 7.71 -1.68
CA VAL A 197 -4.24 7.39 -2.04
C VAL A 197 -4.02 5.89 -1.90
N PHE A 198 -3.45 5.25 -2.92
CA PHE A 198 -3.20 3.81 -2.96
C PHE A 198 -1.90 3.46 -3.72
N GLY A 199 -1.59 2.17 -3.84
CA GLY A 199 -0.34 1.64 -4.42
C GLY A 199 -0.52 0.28 -5.10
N HIS A 200 0.51 -0.56 -5.04
CA HIS A 200 0.53 -1.99 -5.39
C HIS A 200 0.60 -2.32 -6.89
N THR A 201 -0.09 -1.60 -7.77
CA THR A 201 -0.12 -1.98 -9.20
C THR A 201 1.13 -1.57 -9.98
N HIS A 202 1.95 -0.70 -9.39
CA HIS A 202 3.06 0.01 -10.05
C HIS A 202 2.65 0.88 -11.26
N PHE A 203 1.36 1.03 -11.53
CA PHE A 203 0.83 1.96 -12.50
C PHE A 203 0.58 3.30 -11.84
N CYS A 204 1.16 4.36 -12.40
CA CYS A 204 0.79 5.69 -11.96
C CYS A 204 -0.66 5.97 -12.36
N TRP A 205 -1.38 6.61 -11.44
CA TRP A 205 -2.77 6.98 -11.62
C TRP A 205 -3.03 8.30 -10.92
N ASP A 206 -3.69 9.22 -11.61
CA ASP A 206 -4.28 10.41 -11.00
C ASP A 206 -5.51 10.82 -11.81
N SER A 207 -6.69 10.67 -11.21
CA SER A 207 -7.96 11.09 -11.82
C SER A 207 -9.04 11.28 -10.78
N VAL A 208 -10.09 12.02 -11.15
CA VAL A 208 -11.29 12.15 -10.33
C VAL A 208 -12.37 11.23 -10.87
N VAL A 209 -12.97 10.43 -9.99
CA VAL A 209 -14.11 9.56 -10.30
C VAL A 209 -15.20 9.81 -9.27
N ASP A 210 -16.34 10.30 -9.74
CA ASP A 210 -17.48 10.72 -8.92
C ASP A 210 -17.03 11.58 -7.74
N GLU A 211 -16.37 12.71 -8.02
CA GLU A 211 -15.92 13.71 -7.02
C GLU A 211 -14.80 13.27 -6.06
N ILE A 212 -14.34 12.02 -6.11
CA ILE A 212 -13.17 11.56 -5.35
C ILE A 212 -11.95 11.52 -6.28
N ARG A 213 -10.86 12.17 -5.87
CA ARG A 213 -9.55 12.03 -6.55
C ARG A 213 -8.88 10.73 -6.11
N TYR A 214 -8.52 9.89 -7.06
CA TYR A 214 -7.79 8.64 -6.83
C TYR A 214 -6.34 8.83 -7.28
N VAL A 215 -5.40 8.66 -6.35
CA VAL A 215 -3.97 8.90 -6.60
C VAL A 215 -3.15 7.65 -6.30
N GLN A 216 -2.40 7.22 -7.30
CA GLN A 216 -1.37 6.20 -7.19
C GLN A 216 -0.04 6.80 -7.69
N ALA A 217 0.89 7.02 -6.76
CA ALA A 217 2.20 7.61 -7.03
C ALA A 217 3.34 6.59 -6.75
N PRO A 218 3.39 5.47 -7.49
CA PRO A 218 4.35 4.41 -7.21
C PRO A 218 5.77 4.86 -7.57
N LEU A 219 6.80 4.51 -6.80
CA LEU A 219 8.18 4.54 -7.27
C LEU A 219 8.46 3.32 -8.17
N ALA A 220 7.89 2.16 -7.82
CA ALA A 220 8.00 0.88 -8.50
C ALA A 220 9.44 0.36 -8.64
N TYR A 221 9.62 -0.77 -9.32
CA TYR A 221 10.96 -1.33 -9.52
C TYR A 221 11.78 -0.51 -10.53
N PRO A 222 13.12 -0.41 -10.36
CA PRO A 222 13.98 0.36 -11.27
C PRO A 222 13.79 0.03 -12.75
N ARG A 223 13.56 -1.24 -13.09
CA ARG A 223 13.36 -1.70 -14.48
C ARG A 223 12.02 -1.24 -15.06
N GLU A 224 11.00 -1.06 -14.23
CA GLU A 224 9.65 -0.66 -14.64
C GLU A 224 9.56 0.84 -14.87
N ARG A 225 10.31 1.66 -14.11
CA ARG A 225 10.39 3.12 -14.27
C ARG A 225 10.72 3.53 -15.70
N LYS A 226 11.58 2.77 -16.39
CA LYS A 226 11.95 2.97 -17.81
C LYS A 226 10.77 2.98 -18.78
N ARG A 227 9.60 2.48 -18.38
CA ARG A 227 8.38 2.41 -19.19
C ARG A 227 7.43 3.60 -18.95
N ARG A 228 7.76 4.52 -18.04
CA ARG A 228 6.97 5.71 -17.73
C ARG A 228 7.13 6.80 -18.78
N LEU A 229 6.30 7.83 -18.67
CA LEU A 229 6.53 9.11 -19.34
C LEU A 229 7.96 9.57 -19.03
N ASN A 230 8.70 9.96 -20.08
CA ASN A 230 10.11 10.37 -20.01
C ASN A 230 11.05 9.37 -19.31
N GLY A 231 10.71 8.07 -19.31
CA GLY A 231 11.54 7.05 -18.67
C GLY A 231 11.59 7.12 -17.13
N GLY A 232 10.74 7.94 -16.51
CA GLY A 232 10.71 8.17 -15.07
C GLY A 232 11.76 9.17 -14.57
N GLU A 233 12.40 9.92 -15.47
CA GLU A 233 13.29 11.03 -15.12
C GLU A 233 12.53 12.12 -14.34
N GLY A 234 13.15 12.66 -13.30
CA GLY A 234 12.55 13.70 -12.45
C GLY A 234 11.35 13.22 -11.61
N TRP A 235 11.16 11.91 -11.44
CA TRP A 235 10.04 11.38 -10.66
C TRP A 235 10.14 11.80 -9.18
N LEU A 236 9.11 12.48 -8.68
CA LEU A 236 8.99 12.94 -7.31
C LEU A 236 7.66 12.48 -6.69
N PRO A 237 7.55 12.43 -5.34
CA PRO A 237 6.27 12.30 -4.67
C PRO A 237 5.26 13.35 -5.16
N PHE A 238 3.99 12.99 -5.27
CA PHE A 238 2.94 13.89 -5.74
C PHE A 238 2.47 14.80 -4.60
N CYS A 239 2.42 16.10 -4.83
CA CYS A 239 1.92 17.08 -3.86
C CYS A 239 0.39 17.17 -3.98
N VAL A 240 -0.34 16.62 -3.02
CA VAL A 240 -1.82 16.60 -3.03
C VAL A 240 -2.44 17.71 -2.16
N TYR A 241 -1.61 18.38 -1.37
CA TYR A 241 -2.03 19.50 -0.52
C TYR A 241 -0.90 20.52 -0.41
N ARG A 242 -1.23 21.80 -0.56
CA ARG A 242 -0.35 22.95 -0.33
C ARG A 242 -1.23 24.12 0.10
N ASP A 243 -1.31 24.36 1.41
CA ASP A 243 -2.20 25.37 2.02
C ASP A 243 -3.67 25.28 1.55
N GLY A 244 -4.07 24.08 1.14
CA GLY A 244 -5.33 23.79 0.47
C GLY A 244 -5.19 22.50 -0.35
N PHE A 245 -6.31 21.88 -0.70
CA PHE A 245 -6.29 20.69 -1.56
C PHE A 245 -5.78 21.07 -2.95
N ASN A 246 -4.72 20.40 -3.42
CA ASN A 246 -4.15 20.71 -4.72
C ASN A 246 -5.10 20.19 -5.82
N PRO A 247 -5.64 21.03 -6.71
CA PRO A 247 -6.49 20.58 -7.81
C PRO A 247 -5.71 20.02 -9.01
N GLU A 248 -4.40 20.26 -9.08
CA GLU A 248 -3.55 19.82 -10.19
C GLU A 248 -3.50 18.29 -10.27
N ILE A 249 -3.79 17.75 -11.46
CA ILE A 249 -3.75 16.32 -11.77
C ILE A 249 -2.42 15.99 -12.44
N TYR A 250 -1.70 15.02 -11.88
CA TYR A 250 -0.42 14.59 -12.42
C TYR A 250 -0.62 13.72 -13.68
N PRO A 251 0.11 13.97 -14.78
CA PRO A 251 0.00 13.16 -16.00
C PRO A 251 0.38 11.71 -15.77
N ALA A 252 -0.46 10.80 -16.26
CA ALA A 252 -0.25 9.37 -16.10
C ALA A 252 -0.91 8.58 -17.24
N LEU A 253 -0.12 7.77 -17.96
CA LEU A 253 -0.55 7.04 -19.15
C LEU A 253 -1.89 6.31 -18.97
N TRP A 254 -2.07 5.62 -17.84
CA TRP A 254 -3.24 4.80 -17.59
C TRP A 254 -4.48 5.63 -17.25
N SER A 255 -4.40 6.56 -16.29
CA SER A 255 -5.56 7.40 -15.95
C SER A 255 -5.93 8.34 -17.10
N ASP A 256 -4.95 8.94 -17.79
CA ASP A 256 -5.18 9.80 -18.97
C ASP A 256 -5.89 9.05 -20.10
N TYR A 257 -5.54 7.77 -20.29
CA TYR A 257 -6.20 6.92 -21.27
C TYR A 257 -7.64 6.61 -20.85
N TYR A 258 -7.87 6.19 -19.61
CA TYR A 258 -9.21 5.82 -19.15
C TYR A 258 -10.14 7.02 -18.91
N ASN A 259 -9.59 8.22 -18.75
CA ASN A 259 -10.36 9.48 -18.78
C ASN A 259 -10.97 9.76 -20.16
N LYS A 260 -10.39 9.20 -21.23
CA LYS A 260 -10.84 9.40 -22.62
C LYS A 260 -11.51 8.15 -23.21
N ASN A 261 -11.18 6.98 -22.68
CA ASN A 261 -11.61 5.68 -23.19
C ASN A 261 -12.30 4.94 -22.05
N LYS A 262 -13.63 4.84 -22.14
CA LYS A 262 -14.39 4.08 -21.15
C LYS A 262 -13.94 2.62 -21.16
N ARG A 263 -13.86 2.04 -19.96
CA ARG A 263 -13.52 0.63 -19.79
C ARG A 263 -14.74 -0.22 -20.14
N GLU A 264 -14.74 -0.78 -21.34
CA GLU A 264 -15.76 -1.72 -21.81
C GLU A 264 -15.16 -3.14 -21.84
N PRO A 265 -15.76 -4.15 -21.20
CA PRO A 265 -15.24 -5.52 -21.16
C PRO A 265 -15.01 -6.15 -22.55
N GLU A 266 -15.80 -5.75 -23.54
CA GLU A 266 -15.76 -6.27 -24.90
C GLU A 266 -14.63 -5.63 -25.72
N ASN A 267 -14.08 -4.49 -25.27
CA ASN A 267 -12.99 -3.83 -25.95
C ASN A 267 -11.66 -4.54 -25.67
N THR A 268 -11.18 -5.29 -26.67
CA THR A 268 -9.90 -6.01 -26.62
C THR A 268 -8.73 -5.24 -27.26
N GLN A 269 -8.96 -4.01 -27.73
CA GLN A 269 -7.92 -3.21 -28.37
C GLN A 269 -6.85 -2.77 -27.35
N LEU A 270 -5.58 -3.01 -27.69
CA LEU A 270 -4.45 -2.60 -26.86
C LEU A 270 -4.30 -1.08 -26.86
N ALA A 271 -3.99 -0.51 -25.69
CA ALA A 271 -3.58 0.89 -25.60
C ALA A 271 -2.32 1.15 -26.45
N PRO A 272 -2.16 2.35 -27.06
CA PRO A 272 -1.13 2.57 -28.08
C PRO A 272 0.31 2.26 -27.63
N TRP A 273 0.68 2.60 -26.38
CA TRP A 273 2.02 2.30 -25.86
C TRP A 273 2.22 0.81 -25.57
N VAL A 274 1.16 0.10 -25.21
CA VAL A 274 1.17 -1.36 -25.02
C VAL A 274 1.33 -2.05 -26.37
N ALA A 275 0.57 -1.64 -27.38
CA ALA A 275 0.67 -2.16 -28.74
C ALA A 275 2.10 -2.00 -29.31
N ARG A 276 2.70 -0.80 -29.15
CA ARG A 276 4.09 -0.55 -29.56
C ARG A 276 5.09 -1.44 -28.81
N HIS A 277 4.92 -1.61 -27.50
CA HIS A 277 5.78 -2.49 -26.71
C HIS A 277 5.66 -3.94 -27.18
N PHE A 278 4.43 -4.41 -27.38
CA PHE A 278 4.16 -5.78 -27.82
C PHE A 278 4.76 -6.04 -29.21
N ALA A 279 4.55 -5.14 -30.18
CA ALA A 279 5.13 -5.25 -31.51
C ALA A 279 6.67 -5.31 -31.51
N LYS A 280 7.32 -4.64 -30.55
CA LYS A 280 8.78 -4.63 -30.42
C LYS A 280 9.36 -5.96 -29.90
N TYR A 281 8.65 -6.65 -29.02
CA TYR A 281 9.18 -7.81 -28.28
C TYR A 281 8.50 -9.15 -28.61
N HIS A 282 7.34 -9.11 -29.26
CA HIS A 282 6.52 -10.28 -29.58
C HIS A 282 6.12 -10.25 -31.06
N GLN A 283 7.12 -10.24 -31.95
CA GLN A 283 6.89 -10.50 -33.37
C GLN A 283 6.31 -11.91 -33.50
N PHE A 284 5.02 -12.02 -33.80
CA PHE A 284 4.46 -13.25 -34.33
C PHE A 284 5.00 -13.39 -35.75
N LEU A 285 5.82 -14.44 -35.96
CA LEU A 285 6.19 -14.92 -37.29
C LEU A 285 4.95 -15.33 -38.08
#